data_AF-A0A0G0D0T4-F1
#
_entry.id   AF-A0A0G0D0T4-F1
#
_cell.length_a   1.000
_cell.length_b   1.000
_cell.length_c   1.000
_cell.angle_alpha   90.00
_cell.angle_beta   90.00
_cell.angle_gamma   90.00
#
_symmetry.space_group_name_H-M   'P 1'
#
loop_
_entity.id
_entity.type
_entity.pdbx_description
1 polymer ?
#
loop_
_entity_poly.entity_id
_entity_poly.type
_entity_poly.pdbx_seq_one_letter_code
_entity_poly.pdbx_strand_id
1 'polypeptide(L)'
;MQTDEAGGSVQNEVSLPKKVAVVYSDVKREYFVNEEDYLTEEDADVYAGDVAQHISKMGIEVASFACDNQITDNLKKYAPDMALNLVDSIRGDTSLGSSVPGLFEVLHIPYTGAGVLGWSLGTNKFLMYQLMRSNGIPIPNHQLVSSSSDMIDPNLRYPLFPKLNIEHSSIGIANDSICENERELRAKLKDLIVKHKQPVLVDEFIAGIEVTSAVLDGLNTKVYTVQRKTGGETKDDVMTFDKKWRNWQNIGYEKFDAPGLREHVKKAFDVLKMSDYARIDVRIDHAGRFYFIDRRDRYGHRYE
;
A
#
# COMPACT_ATOMS: atom_id res chain seq x y z
N MET A 1 -20.68 16.76 -46.50
CA MET A 1 -20.82 18.11 -45.92
C MET A 1 -19.85 18.17 -44.77
N GLN A 2 -18.84 19.01 -44.94
CA GLN A 2 -17.69 19.21 -44.08
C GLN A 2 -18.15 19.97 -42.83
N THR A 3 -17.78 19.50 -41.65
CA THR A 3 -17.57 20.35 -40.48
C THR A 3 -16.38 19.79 -39.72
N ASP A 4 -15.22 20.37 -40.01
CA ASP A 4 -14.03 20.32 -39.19
C ASP A 4 -14.36 20.88 -37.80
N GLU A 5 -14.30 20.04 -36.77
CA GLU A 5 -14.06 20.53 -35.41
C GLU A 5 -12.56 20.39 -35.13
N ALA A 6 -11.88 21.52 -35.28
CA ALA A 6 -10.51 21.71 -34.84
C ALA A 6 -10.47 21.57 -33.30
N GLY A 7 -10.31 20.33 -32.84
CA GLY A 7 -9.91 20.02 -31.48
C GLY A 7 -8.46 20.44 -31.30
N GLY A 8 -8.24 21.71 -30.94
CA GLY A 8 -6.93 22.22 -30.57
C GLY A 8 -6.35 21.36 -29.45
N SER A 9 -5.32 20.57 -29.79
CA SER A 9 -4.46 19.93 -28.81
C SER A 9 -3.70 21.03 -28.09
N VAL A 10 -4.25 21.54 -26.98
CA VAL A 10 -3.44 22.23 -25.99
C VAL A 10 -2.53 21.17 -25.38
N GLN A 11 -1.40 20.91 -26.05
CA GLN A 11 -0.23 20.36 -25.40
C GLN A 11 0.19 21.43 -24.40
N ASN A 12 -0.36 21.39 -23.18
CA ASN A 12 0.29 22.05 -22.06
C ASN A 12 1.68 21.41 -22.01
N GLU A 13 2.72 22.15 -22.42
CA GLU A 13 4.10 21.79 -22.10
C GLU A 13 4.18 21.72 -20.58
N VAL A 14 4.09 20.50 -20.04
CA VAL A 14 4.31 20.27 -18.61
C VAL A 14 5.80 20.45 -18.39
N SER A 15 6.21 21.63 -17.93
CA SER A 15 7.58 21.87 -17.50
C SER A 15 7.85 21.07 -16.23
N LEU A 16 8.94 20.31 -16.21
CA LEU A 16 9.40 19.62 -15.01
C LEU A 16 9.70 20.62 -13.88
N PRO A 17 9.52 20.22 -12.60
CA PRO A 17 9.96 21.05 -11.47
C PRO A 17 11.46 21.30 -11.58
N LYS A 18 11.91 22.47 -11.12
CA LYS A 18 13.34 22.78 -11.01
C LYS A 18 13.89 22.25 -9.70
N LYS A 19 13.06 22.20 -8.65
CA LYS A 19 13.44 21.84 -7.30
C LYS A 19 12.46 20.87 -6.66
N VAL A 20 12.95 19.70 -6.23
CA VAL A 20 12.13 18.63 -5.62
C VAL A 20 12.64 18.30 -4.22
N ALA A 21 11.73 18.24 -3.25
CA ALA A 21 12.02 17.67 -1.94
C ALA A 21 11.64 16.18 -1.93
N VAL A 22 12.54 15.28 -1.55
CA VAL A 22 12.19 13.88 -1.27
C VAL A 22 11.99 13.74 0.23
N VAL A 23 10.75 13.49 0.68
CA VAL A 23 10.44 13.42 2.11
C VAL A 23 10.22 11.96 2.50
N TYR A 24 10.90 11.48 3.53
CA TYR A 24 10.88 10.08 3.96
C TYR A 24 10.67 9.96 5.48
N SER A 25 10.24 8.79 5.96
CA SER A 25 10.02 8.56 7.40
C SER A 25 11.27 8.86 8.23
N ASP A 26 11.12 9.51 9.39
CA ASP A 26 12.18 9.56 10.41
C ASP A 26 12.16 8.24 11.20
N VAL A 27 13.13 7.37 10.93
CA VAL A 27 13.14 6.00 11.43
C VAL A 27 14.20 5.86 12.52
N LYS A 28 13.74 5.55 13.74
CA LYS A 28 14.59 5.22 14.88
C LYS A 28 14.07 3.97 15.56
N ARG A 29 14.95 3.07 15.99
CA ARG A 29 14.54 1.77 16.54
C ARG A 29 13.56 1.92 17.71
N GLU A 30 13.72 2.93 18.56
CA GLU A 30 12.86 3.21 19.71
C GLU A 30 11.42 3.60 19.37
N TYR A 31 11.12 3.93 18.11
CA TYR A 31 9.77 4.25 17.65
C TYR A 31 8.90 3.01 17.45
N PHE A 32 9.51 1.85 17.24
CA PHE A 32 8.81 0.63 16.85
C PHE A 32 8.67 -0.33 18.02
N VAL A 33 7.48 -0.92 18.18
CA VAL A 33 7.21 -1.87 19.26
C VAL A 33 7.94 -3.18 19.03
N ASN A 34 7.96 -3.67 17.78
CA ASN A 34 8.59 -4.93 17.42
C ASN A 34 9.61 -4.74 16.29
N GLU A 35 10.37 -5.81 16.02
CA GLU A 35 11.43 -5.81 15.01
C GLU A 35 10.86 -5.85 13.58
N GLU A 36 9.74 -6.55 13.34
CA GLU A 36 9.13 -6.62 12.02
C GLU A 36 8.74 -5.22 11.52
N ASP A 37 8.04 -4.43 12.35
CA ASP A 37 7.64 -3.06 12.00
C ASP A 37 8.87 -2.21 11.62
N TYR A 38 9.94 -2.26 12.44
CA TYR A 38 11.17 -1.52 12.21
C TYR A 38 11.86 -1.92 10.90
N LEU A 39 11.98 -3.22 10.63
CA LEU A 39 12.62 -3.74 9.42
C LEU A 39 11.90 -3.28 8.14
N THR A 40 10.60 -2.96 8.21
CA THR A 40 9.88 -2.46 7.03
C THR A 40 10.25 -1.03 6.64
N GLU A 41 10.88 -0.27 7.54
CA GLU A 41 11.22 1.15 7.36
C GLU A 41 12.70 1.47 7.55
N GLU A 42 13.54 0.56 8.08
CA GLU A 42 14.94 0.85 8.46
C GLU A 42 15.81 1.48 7.35
N ASP A 43 15.52 1.15 6.09
CA ASP A 43 16.21 1.64 4.91
C ASP A 43 15.51 2.86 4.24
N ALA A 44 14.67 3.59 4.98
CA ALA A 44 13.89 4.70 4.41
C ALA A 44 14.77 5.82 3.84
N ASP A 45 15.86 6.16 4.51
CA ASP A 45 16.83 7.15 4.08
C ASP A 45 17.65 6.68 2.85
N VAL A 46 18.06 5.41 2.84
CA VAL A 46 18.75 4.77 1.70
C VAL A 46 17.86 4.82 0.46
N TYR A 47 16.60 4.42 0.59
CA TYR A 47 15.64 4.47 -0.51
C TYR A 47 15.38 5.90 -1.01
N ALA A 48 15.24 6.85 -0.09
CA ALA A 48 15.11 8.27 -0.45
C ALA A 48 16.35 8.80 -1.19
N GLY A 49 17.54 8.35 -0.79
CA GLY A 49 18.80 8.65 -1.47
C GLY A 49 18.84 8.09 -2.90
N ASP A 50 18.42 6.85 -3.10
CA ASP A 50 18.33 6.22 -4.42
C ASP A 50 17.33 6.97 -5.33
N VAL A 51 16.16 7.33 -4.81
CA VAL A 51 15.16 8.13 -5.54
C VAL A 51 15.72 9.51 -5.91
N ALA A 52 16.36 10.20 -4.96
CA ALA A 52 16.98 11.50 -5.21
C ALA A 52 18.08 11.43 -6.29
N GLN A 53 18.88 10.36 -6.33
CA GLN A 53 19.86 10.17 -7.41
C GLN A 53 19.21 10.06 -8.79
N HIS A 54 18.07 9.38 -8.91
CA HIS A 54 17.34 9.28 -10.18
C HIS A 54 16.77 10.64 -10.60
N ILE A 55 16.22 11.41 -9.66
CA ILE A 55 15.73 12.77 -9.92
C ILE A 55 16.87 13.69 -10.35
N SER A 56 18.02 13.64 -9.68
CA SER A 56 19.19 14.46 -10.00
C SER A 56 19.72 14.19 -11.42
N LYS A 57 19.70 12.92 -11.87
CA LYS A 57 20.07 12.54 -13.25
C LYS A 57 19.14 13.15 -14.31
N MET A 58 17.94 13.59 -13.95
CA MET A 58 17.03 14.31 -14.83
C MET A 58 17.35 15.83 -14.92
N GLY A 59 18.39 16.31 -14.23
CA GLY A 59 18.77 17.73 -14.20
C GLY A 59 17.95 18.57 -13.22
N ILE A 60 17.23 17.93 -12.30
CA ILE A 60 16.39 18.58 -11.29
C ILE A 60 17.19 18.75 -9.99
N GLU A 61 17.13 19.94 -9.38
CA GLU A 61 17.68 20.16 -8.04
C GLU A 61 16.88 19.35 -7.03
N VAL A 62 17.55 18.57 -6.19
CA VAL A 62 16.87 17.67 -5.25
C VAL A 62 17.57 17.63 -3.90
N ALA A 63 16.78 17.57 -2.84
CA ALA A 63 17.26 17.32 -1.49
C ALA A 63 16.29 16.38 -0.77
N SER A 64 16.84 15.51 0.08
CA SER A 64 16.05 14.57 0.88
C SER A 64 15.92 15.07 2.32
N PHE A 65 14.74 14.89 2.92
CA PHE A 65 14.43 15.33 4.27
C PHE A 65 13.71 14.23 5.05
N ALA A 66 14.22 13.90 6.24
CA ALA A 66 13.49 13.08 7.19
C ALA A 66 12.24 13.85 7.69
N CYS A 67 11.12 13.15 7.83
CA CYS A 67 9.87 13.72 8.33
C CYS A 67 9.86 13.78 9.86
N ASP A 68 10.79 14.56 10.41
CA ASP A 68 10.96 14.79 11.85
C ASP A 68 10.35 16.13 12.30
N ASN A 69 10.67 16.59 13.52
CA ASN A 69 10.15 17.86 14.03
C ASN A 69 10.68 19.12 13.33
N GLN A 70 11.71 19.01 12.48
CA GLN A 70 12.27 20.10 11.69
C GLN A 70 11.68 20.16 10.27
N ILE A 71 10.85 19.19 9.88
CA ILE A 71 10.38 19.06 8.48
C ILE A 71 9.75 20.35 7.93
N THR A 72 8.98 21.06 8.76
CA THR A 72 8.32 22.30 8.34
C THR A 72 9.32 23.40 8.01
N ASP A 73 10.33 23.60 8.87
CA ASP A 73 11.34 24.65 8.67
C ASP A 73 12.28 24.29 7.52
N ASN A 74 12.62 23.00 7.39
CA ASN A 74 13.41 22.49 6.27
C ASN A 74 12.72 22.74 4.93
N LEU A 75 11.43 22.40 4.81
CA LEU A 75 10.67 22.62 3.57
C LEU A 75 10.50 24.10 3.26
N LYS A 76 10.23 24.96 4.25
CA LYS A 76 10.14 26.42 4.05
C LYS A 76 11.46 27.02 3.59
N LYS A 77 12.58 26.59 4.18
CA LYS A 77 13.93 27.05 3.83
C LYS A 77 14.34 26.56 2.44
N TYR A 78 14.05 25.31 2.13
CA TYR A 78 14.38 24.72 0.83
C TYR A 78 13.50 25.27 -0.29
N ALA A 79 12.22 25.55 0.00
CA ALA A 79 11.22 26.06 -0.93
C ALA A 79 11.14 25.24 -2.23
N PRO A 80 10.76 23.94 -2.15
CA PRO A 80 10.65 23.09 -3.34
C PRO A 80 9.47 23.49 -4.22
N ASP A 81 9.57 23.21 -5.52
CA ASP A 81 8.44 23.32 -6.45
C ASP A 81 7.43 22.17 -6.23
N MET A 82 7.91 21.01 -5.76
CA MET A 82 7.08 19.89 -5.34
C MET A 82 7.81 18.94 -4.36
N ALA A 83 7.05 18.12 -3.65
CA ALA A 83 7.57 17.06 -2.81
C ALA A 83 7.27 15.67 -3.40
N LEU A 84 8.25 14.76 -3.37
CA LEU A 84 8.02 13.34 -3.56
C LEU A 84 7.81 12.73 -2.17
N ASN A 85 6.60 12.27 -1.89
CA ASN A 85 6.23 11.71 -0.59
C ASN A 85 6.57 10.23 -0.51
N LEU A 86 7.56 9.89 0.31
CA LEU A 86 7.99 8.53 0.64
C LEU A 86 7.76 8.17 2.11
N VAL A 87 7.05 8.98 2.88
CA VAL A 87 6.78 8.70 4.30
C VAL A 87 5.79 7.54 4.42
N ASP A 88 6.09 6.55 5.26
CA ASP A 88 5.18 5.45 5.64
C ASP A 88 4.56 5.67 7.01
N SER A 89 5.32 6.26 7.94
CA SER A 89 4.87 6.45 9.30
C SER A 89 5.41 7.74 9.89
N ILE A 90 4.73 8.23 10.91
CA ILE A 90 5.27 9.26 11.79
C ILE A 90 5.66 8.59 13.09
N ARG A 91 6.96 8.53 13.35
CA ARG A 91 7.54 7.88 14.54
C ARG A 91 7.04 6.44 14.69
N GLY A 92 7.05 5.68 13.60
CA GLY A 92 6.65 4.26 13.58
C GLY A 92 5.14 4.01 13.62
N ASP A 93 4.30 5.06 13.67
CA ASP A 93 2.84 4.92 13.59
C ASP A 93 2.34 5.20 12.17
N THR A 94 2.03 4.12 11.44
CA THR A 94 1.51 4.16 10.06
C THR A 94 0.20 4.95 9.97
N SER A 95 -0.64 4.94 11.02
CA SER A 95 -1.92 5.66 10.99
C SER A 95 -1.75 7.18 10.91
N LEU A 96 -0.61 7.69 11.39
CA LEU A 96 -0.26 9.10 11.36
C LEU A 96 0.34 9.55 10.03
N GLY A 97 0.72 8.65 9.12
CA GLY A 97 1.31 9.00 7.81
C GLY A 97 0.42 9.94 6.98
N SER A 98 -0.91 9.81 7.12
CA SER A 98 -1.89 10.69 6.48
C SER A 98 -1.81 12.17 6.87
N SER A 99 -1.10 12.50 7.95
CA SER A 99 -0.82 13.89 8.34
C SER A 99 0.20 14.59 7.43
N VAL A 100 1.05 13.83 6.72
CA VAL A 100 2.10 14.39 5.86
C VAL A 100 1.54 15.05 4.60
N PRO A 101 0.61 14.42 3.84
CA PRO A 101 -0.15 15.14 2.82
C PRO A 101 -0.79 16.43 3.36
N GLY A 102 -1.37 16.39 4.57
CA GLY A 102 -1.96 17.58 5.20
C GLY A 102 -0.96 18.70 5.47
N LEU A 103 0.28 18.36 5.85
CA LEU A 103 1.38 19.32 5.97
C LEU A 103 1.69 19.98 4.63
N PHE A 104 1.79 19.20 3.55
CA PHE A 104 2.05 19.74 2.21
C PHE A 104 0.94 20.68 1.73
N GLU A 105 -0.33 20.33 1.99
CA GLU A 105 -1.49 21.20 1.69
C GLU A 105 -1.37 22.56 2.40
N VAL A 106 -1.04 22.56 3.69
CA VAL A 106 -0.89 23.79 4.49
C VAL A 106 0.28 24.65 4.01
N LEU A 107 1.36 24.01 3.55
CA LEU A 107 2.53 24.71 3.02
C LEU A 107 2.38 25.10 1.54
N HIS A 108 1.26 24.74 0.89
CA HIS A 108 1.04 24.92 -0.54
C HIS A 108 2.14 24.31 -1.42
N ILE A 109 2.65 23.14 -1.02
CA ILE A 109 3.65 22.38 -1.78
C ILE A 109 2.93 21.26 -2.54
N PRO A 110 2.91 21.25 -3.88
CA PRO A 110 2.44 20.11 -4.65
C PRO A 110 3.20 18.85 -4.27
N TYR A 111 2.55 17.70 -4.18
CA TYR A 111 3.20 16.45 -3.76
C TYR A 111 2.72 15.24 -4.54
N THR A 112 3.53 14.19 -4.56
CA THR A 112 3.17 12.93 -5.18
C THR A 112 2.37 12.01 -4.26
N GLY A 113 1.50 11.20 -4.86
CA GLY A 113 0.74 10.15 -4.19
C GLY A 113 -0.61 10.61 -3.67
N ALA A 114 -1.27 9.76 -2.90
CA ALA A 114 -2.60 10.04 -2.39
C ALA A 114 -2.62 11.24 -1.41
N GLY A 115 -3.65 12.08 -1.52
CA GLY A 115 -3.94 13.11 -0.51
C GLY A 115 -4.47 12.51 0.79
N VAL A 116 -4.74 13.37 1.78
CA VAL A 116 -5.10 12.97 3.17
C VAL A 116 -6.13 11.85 3.23
N LEU A 117 -7.25 12.00 2.53
CA LEU A 117 -8.34 11.01 2.57
C LEU A 117 -7.94 9.66 1.96
N GLY A 118 -7.26 9.67 0.81
CA GLY A 118 -6.82 8.43 0.16
C GLY A 118 -5.80 7.68 1.01
N TRP A 119 -4.87 8.43 1.60
CA TRP A 119 -3.89 7.91 2.56
C TRP A 119 -4.58 7.26 3.75
N SER A 120 -5.48 7.97 4.45
CA SER A 120 -6.20 7.45 5.63
C SER A 120 -7.08 6.24 5.31
N LEU A 121 -7.82 6.27 4.18
CA LEU A 121 -8.68 5.17 3.78
C LEU A 121 -7.88 3.90 3.54
N GLY A 122 -6.77 4.05 2.84
CA GLY A 122 -6.00 2.90 2.45
C GLY A 122 -5.20 2.30 3.62
N THR A 123 -4.93 3.06 4.69
CA THR A 123 -4.26 2.54 5.89
C THR A 123 -5.20 1.69 6.73
N ASN A 124 -6.52 1.80 6.55
CA ASN A 124 -7.50 1.02 7.30
C ASN A 124 -8.21 0.01 6.39
N LYS A 125 -7.77 -1.25 6.42
CA LYS A 125 -8.31 -2.29 5.51
C LYS A 125 -9.82 -2.51 5.67
N PHE A 126 -10.33 -2.44 6.89
CA PHE A 126 -11.76 -2.56 7.14
C PHE A 126 -12.56 -1.45 6.44
N LEU A 127 -12.16 -0.18 6.60
CA LEU A 127 -12.84 0.95 5.94
C LEU A 127 -12.70 0.89 4.42
N MET A 128 -11.51 0.54 3.94
CA MET A 128 -11.24 0.27 2.53
C MET A 128 -12.20 -0.80 1.98
N TYR A 129 -12.41 -1.89 2.70
CA TYR A 129 -13.34 -2.96 2.34
C TYR A 129 -14.80 -2.51 2.32
N GLN A 130 -15.25 -1.74 3.32
CA GLN A 130 -16.61 -1.18 3.30
C GLN A 130 -16.85 -0.31 2.06
N LEU A 131 -15.87 0.52 1.70
CA LEU A 131 -15.98 1.42 0.56
C LEU A 131 -15.91 0.65 -0.77
N MET A 132 -15.02 -0.33 -0.90
CA MET A 132 -14.94 -1.19 -2.08
C MET A 132 -16.22 -2.00 -2.29
N ARG A 133 -16.72 -2.66 -1.24
CA ARG A 133 -17.96 -3.46 -1.28
C ARG A 133 -19.16 -2.63 -1.70
N SER A 134 -19.35 -1.44 -1.13
CA SER A 134 -20.46 -0.55 -1.49
C SER A 134 -20.41 -0.07 -2.95
N ASN A 135 -19.23 -0.11 -3.57
CA ASN A 135 -19.02 0.20 -4.98
C ASN A 135 -18.92 -1.05 -5.87
N GLY A 136 -19.30 -2.23 -5.37
CA GLY A 136 -19.32 -3.47 -6.15
C GLY A 136 -17.93 -3.97 -6.55
N ILE A 137 -16.87 -3.58 -5.84
CA ILE A 137 -15.54 -4.16 -5.99
C ILE A 137 -15.49 -5.41 -5.09
N PRO A 138 -15.21 -6.59 -5.67
CA PRO A 138 -15.14 -7.84 -4.91
C PRO A 138 -14.05 -7.82 -3.83
N ILE A 139 -14.39 -8.24 -2.63
CA ILE A 139 -13.49 -8.39 -1.49
C ILE A 139 -13.86 -9.67 -0.73
N PRO A 140 -12.96 -10.23 0.10
CA PRO A 140 -13.34 -11.34 0.98
C PRO A 140 -14.52 -11.00 1.89
N ASN A 141 -15.29 -12.02 2.28
CA ASN A 141 -16.13 -11.87 3.47
C ASN A 141 -15.20 -11.73 4.67
N HIS A 142 -15.55 -10.83 5.59
CA HIS A 142 -14.64 -10.44 6.63
C HIS A 142 -15.37 -9.95 7.87
N GLN A 143 -14.64 -9.90 8.98
CA GLN A 143 -15.07 -9.31 10.23
C GLN A 143 -13.89 -8.60 10.89
N LEU A 144 -14.13 -7.38 11.39
CA LEU A 144 -13.18 -6.69 12.27
C LEU A 144 -13.39 -7.16 13.71
N VAL A 145 -12.32 -7.59 14.37
CA VAL A 145 -12.32 -7.98 15.79
C VAL A 145 -11.35 -7.13 16.59
N SER A 146 -11.74 -6.77 17.80
CA SER A 146 -10.93 -5.96 18.73
C SER A 146 -10.44 -6.78 19.92
N SER A 147 -11.01 -7.96 20.15
CA SER A 147 -10.58 -8.92 21.16
C SER A 147 -10.51 -10.33 20.59
N SER A 148 -9.55 -11.13 21.08
CA SER A 148 -9.47 -12.55 20.75
C SER A 148 -10.70 -13.36 21.20
N SER A 149 -11.52 -12.80 22.09
CA SER A 149 -12.77 -13.39 22.59
C SER A 149 -14.03 -12.92 21.85
N ASP A 150 -13.92 -12.01 20.88
CA ASP A 150 -15.09 -11.52 20.14
C ASP A 150 -15.78 -12.68 19.41
N MET A 151 -17.12 -12.69 19.36
CA MET A 151 -17.84 -13.74 18.64
C MET A 151 -17.53 -13.63 17.14
N ILE A 152 -17.20 -14.77 16.52
CA ILE A 152 -16.98 -14.83 15.08
C ILE A 152 -18.34 -15.06 14.40
N ASP A 153 -18.61 -14.32 13.33
CA ASP A 153 -19.84 -14.48 12.54
C ASP A 153 -19.93 -15.94 12.03
N PRO A 154 -20.99 -16.69 12.37
CA PRO A 154 -21.15 -18.09 11.96
C PRO A 154 -21.29 -18.27 10.44
N ASN A 155 -21.49 -17.18 9.69
CA ASN A 155 -21.51 -17.21 8.23
C ASN A 155 -20.12 -17.22 7.60
N LEU A 156 -19.07 -16.81 8.33
CA LEU A 156 -17.70 -16.92 7.86
C LEU A 156 -17.26 -18.39 7.79
N ARG A 157 -16.63 -18.75 6.68
CA ARG A 157 -16.19 -20.11 6.38
C ARG A 157 -14.68 -20.22 6.49
N TYR A 158 -14.23 -21.23 7.24
CA TYR A 158 -12.83 -21.61 7.29
C TYR A 158 -12.36 -22.18 5.93
N PRO A 159 -11.07 -22.02 5.58
CA PRO A 159 -10.03 -21.34 6.35
C PRO A 159 -10.22 -19.82 6.48
N LEU A 160 -9.86 -19.28 7.65
CA LEU A 160 -9.90 -17.85 7.95
C LEU A 160 -8.49 -17.28 8.06
N PHE A 161 -8.33 -16.02 7.66
CA PHE A 161 -7.05 -15.34 7.56
C PHE A 161 -7.05 -14.05 8.40
N PRO A 162 -6.67 -14.11 9.69
CA PRO A 162 -6.51 -12.92 10.53
C PRO A 162 -5.27 -12.11 10.13
N LYS A 163 -5.45 -10.81 9.92
CA LYS A 163 -4.38 -9.85 9.60
C LYS A 163 -4.61 -8.50 10.28
N LEU A 164 -3.53 -7.76 10.52
CA LEU A 164 -3.61 -6.44 11.15
C LEU A 164 -4.38 -5.45 10.29
N ASN A 165 -5.29 -4.69 10.92
CA ASN A 165 -6.16 -3.78 10.19
C ASN A 165 -5.41 -2.54 9.66
N ILE A 166 -4.42 -2.05 10.41
CA ILE A 166 -3.66 -0.82 10.11
C ILE A 166 -2.34 -1.11 9.38
N GLU A 167 -1.66 -2.21 9.71
CA GLU A 167 -0.32 -2.48 9.16
C GLU A 167 -0.31 -3.01 7.74
N HIS A 168 0.67 -2.59 6.94
CA HIS A 168 0.92 -3.16 5.62
C HIS A 168 2.11 -4.13 5.66
N SER A 169 2.72 -4.41 4.50
CA SER A 169 4.04 -5.06 4.45
C SER A 169 4.10 -6.50 4.97
N SER A 170 2.96 -7.20 5.05
CA SER A 170 2.86 -8.57 5.59
C SER A 170 3.29 -8.69 7.06
N ILE A 171 3.31 -7.60 7.83
CA ILE A 171 3.58 -7.62 9.27
C ILE A 171 2.55 -8.53 9.97
N GLY A 172 3.03 -9.43 10.83
CA GLY A 172 2.20 -10.41 11.52
C GLY A 172 1.71 -11.59 10.66
N ILE A 173 2.03 -11.61 9.36
CA ILE A 173 1.67 -12.71 8.44
C ILE A 173 2.79 -13.75 8.40
N ALA A 174 2.46 -14.96 8.84
CA ALA A 174 3.34 -16.12 8.85
C ALA A 174 2.59 -17.36 8.32
N ASN A 175 3.29 -18.51 8.22
CA ASN A 175 2.71 -19.75 7.68
C ASN A 175 1.48 -20.25 8.46
N ASP A 176 1.33 -19.86 9.72
CA ASP A 176 0.19 -20.19 10.59
C ASP A 176 -1.00 -19.22 10.46
N SER A 177 -0.92 -18.25 9.54
CA SER A 177 -1.96 -17.21 9.38
C SER A 177 -3.15 -17.68 8.56
N ILE A 178 -3.06 -18.86 7.94
CA ILE A 178 -4.23 -19.57 7.40
C ILE A 178 -4.73 -20.46 8.53
N CYS A 179 -5.79 -20.04 9.22
CA CYS A 179 -6.37 -20.78 10.32
C CYS A 179 -7.48 -21.69 9.79
N GLU A 180 -7.36 -23.00 9.99
CA GLU A 180 -8.30 -24.01 9.46
C GLU A 180 -9.50 -24.23 10.40
N ASN A 181 -9.43 -23.75 11.65
CA ASN A 181 -10.46 -23.93 12.65
C ASN A 181 -10.43 -22.83 13.73
N GLU A 182 -11.45 -22.80 14.58
CA GLU A 182 -11.60 -21.77 15.62
C GLU A 182 -10.44 -21.77 16.61
N ARG A 183 -9.92 -22.94 16.99
CA ARG A 183 -8.80 -23.00 17.95
C ARG A 183 -7.57 -22.27 17.41
N GLU A 184 -7.22 -22.50 16.15
CA GLU A 184 -6.11 -21.81 15.47
C GLU A 184 -6.36 -20.32 15.35
N LEU A 185 -7.56 -19.92 14.94
CA LEU A 185 -7.94 -18.51 14.85
C LEU A 185 -7.80 -17.80 16.20
N ARG A 186 -8.32 -18.39 17.29
CA ARG A 186 -8.24 -17.79 18.64
C ARG A 186 -6.80 -17.61 19.10
N ALA A 187 -5.93 -18.59 18.82
CA ALA A 187 -4.51 -18.50 19.13
C ALA A 187 -3.84 -17.35 18.36
N LYS A 188 -4.11 -17.26 17.04
CA LYS A 188 -3.54 -16.22 16.18
C LYS A 188 -4.06 -14.81 16.51
N LEU A 189 -5.36 -14.67 16.80
CA LEU A 189 -5.94 -13.40 17.25
C LEU A 189 -5.30 -12.90 18.54
N LYS A 190 -5.11 -13.79 19.52
CA LYS A 190 -4.45 -13.44 20.78
C LYS A 190 -3.03 -12.95 20.55
N ASP A 191 -2.27 -13.62 19.68
CA ASP A 191 -0.91 -13.23 19.33
C ASP A 191 -0.86 -11.84 18.70
N LEU A 192 -1.64 -11.61 17.65
CA LEU A 192 -1.69 -10.35 16.91
C LEU A 192 -2.13 -9.17 17.79
N ILE A 193 -3.22 -9.34 18.56
CA ILE A 193 -3.78 -8.26 19.38
C ILE A 193 -2.83 -7.89 20.53
N VAL A 194 -2.20 -8.88 21.18
CA VAL A 194 -1.27 -8.60 22.29
C VAL A 194 0.00 -7.91 21.79
N LYS A 195 0.54 -8.34 20.64
CA LYS A 195 1.78 -7.77 20.08
C LYS A 195 1.58 -6.38 19.49
N HIS A 196 0.52 -6.18 18.70
CA HIS A 196 0.34 -4.97 17.89
C HIS A 196 -0.70 -4.00 18.47
N LYS A 197 -1.45 -4.40 19.50
CA LYS A 197 -2.41 -3.54 20.24
C LYS A 197 -3.39 -2.79 19.34
N GLN A 198 -3.83 -3.44 18.26
CA GLN A 198 -4.77 -2.90 17.29
C GLN A 198 -5.81 -3.95 16.89
N PRO A 199 -6.94 -3.54 16.30
CA PRO A 199 -7.93 -4.46 15.74
C PRO A 199 -7.34 -5.35 14.64
N VAL A 200 -7.87 -6.56 14.55
CA VAL A 200 -7.51 -7.57 13.54
C VAL A 200 -8.68 -7.74 12.59
N LEU A 201 -8.39 -7.70 11.29
CA LEU A 201 -9.34 -8.03 10.23
C LEU A 201 -9.25 -9.54 9.95
N VAL A 202 -10.36 -10.25 10.09
CA VAL A 202 -10.46 -11.68 9.82
C VAL A 202 -11.17 -11.87 8.50
N ASP A 203 -10.45 -12.35 7.49
CA ASP A 203 -11.01 -12.62 6.15
C ASP A 203 -11.31 -14.12 5.97
N GLU A 204 -12.28 -14.45 5.12
CA GLU A 204 -12.30 -15.76 4.45
C GLU A 204 -11.08 -15.88 3.56
N PHE A 205 -10.30 -16.95 3.72
CA PHE A 205 -9.11 -17.15 2.93
C PHE A 205 -9.47 -17.48 1.47
N ILE A 206 -8.89 -16.73 0.55
CA ILE A 206 -9.11 -16.91 -0.89
C ILE A 206 -8.00 -17.80 -1.46
N ALA A 207 -8.25 -19.11 -1.54
CA ALA A 207 -7.38 -20.06 -2.23
C ALA A 207 -7.13 -19.65 -3.69
N GLY A 208 -5.95 -19.95 -4.24
CA GLY A 208 -5.52 -19.52 -5.58
C GLY A 208 -4.39 -18.47 -5.58
N ILE A 209 -4.21 -17.77 -6.70
CA ILE A 209 -3.00 -16.96 -6.92
C ILE A 209 -3.12 -15.55 -6.35
N GLU A 210 -1.99 -14.95 -6.01
CA GLU A 210 -1.87 -13.53 -5.68
C GLU A 210 -1.20 -12.78 -6.83
N VAL A 211 -1.83 -11.70 -7.26
CA VAL A 211 -1.29 -10.76 -8.24
C VAL A 211 -1.22 -9.37 -7.63
N THR A 212 -0.27 -8.57 -8.11
CA THR A 212 -0.12 -7.19 -7.70
C THR A 212 -0.19 -6.29 -8.92
N SER A 213 -0.99 -5.23 -8.83
CA SER A 213 -1.25 -4.30 -9.92
C SER A 213 -0.69 -2.93 -9.56
N ALA A 214 0.36 -2.53 -10.28
CA ALA A 214 0.93 -1.20 -10.27
C ALA A 214 0.06 -0.26 -11.12
N VAL A 215 -0.47 0.79 -10.49
CA VAL A 215 -1.21 1.86 -11.15
C VAL A 215 -0.29 3.07 -11.27
N LEU A 216 -0.24 3.64 -12.46
CA LEU A 216 0.40 4.92 -12.74
C LEU A 216 -0.65 5.84 -13.36
N ASP A 217 -1.00 6.88 -12.62
CA ASP A 217 -1.97 7.87 -12.99
C ASP A 217 -1.32 9.13 -13.55
N GLY A 218 -2.02 9.81 -14.46
CA GLY A 218 -1.49 10.93 -15.24
C GLY A 218 -2.45 11.26 -16.37
N LEU A 219 -1.94 11.66 -17.55
CA LEU A 219 -2.82 11.91 -18.72
C LEU A 219 -3.67 10.69 -19.11
N ASN A 220 -3.16 9.48 -18.86
CA ASN A 220 -3.90 8.23 -19.02
C ASN A 220 -3.47 7.26 -17.92
N THR A 221 -4.43 6.74 -17.17
CA THR A 221 -4.17 5.75 -16.12
C THR A 221 -3.74 4.41 -16.72
N LYS A 222 -2.51 4.00 -16.39
CA LYS A 222 -1.92 2.73 -16.81
C LYS A 222 -1.92 1.75 -15.64
N VAL A 223 -2.18 0.49 -15.94
CA VAL A 223 -2.15 -0.60 -14.97
C VAL A 223 -1.21 -1.67 -15.50
N TYR A 224 -0.26 -2.07 -14.66
CA TYR A 224 0.69 -3.13 -14.92
C TYR A 224 0.54 -4.19 -13.84
N THR A 225 0.11 -5.39 -14.23
CA THR A 225 -0.14 -6.48 -13.29
C THR A 225 0.92 -7.57 -13.43
N VAL A 226 1.41 -8.03 -12.29
CA VAL A 226 2.33 -9.17 -12.21
C VAL A 226 1.83 -10.18 -11.19
N GLN A 227 2.01 -11.46 -11.50
CA GLN A 227 1.81 -12.55 -10.55
C GLN A 227 3.11 -12.78 -9.78
N ARG A 228 2.99 -12.90 -8.46
CA ARG A 228 4.10 -13.26 -7.56
C ARG A 228 4.24 -14.79 -7.52
N LYS A 229 5.47 -15.29 -7.69
CA LYS A 229 5.83 -16.71 -7.58
C LYS A 229 6.75 -16.87 -6.38
N THR A 230 6.20 -17.32 -5.27
CA THR A 230 6.88 -17.45 -3.96
C THR A 230 7.47 -18.84 -3.69
N GLY A 231 7.52 -19.70 -4.71
CA GLY A 231 8.18 -21.02 -4.62
C GLY A 231 7.45 -22.07 -3.77
N GLY A 232 6.25 -21.78 -3.25
CA GLY A 232 5.43 -22.76 -2.52
C GLY A 232 4.97 -23.93 -3.39
N GLU A 233 4.86 -25.12 -2.78
CA GLU A 233 4.43 -26.37 -3.44
C GLU A 233 2.93 -26.39 -3.80
N THR A 234 2.15 -25.39 -3.35
CA THR A 234 0.71 -25.29 -3.62
C THR A 234 0.32 -23.92 -4.16
N LYS A 235 -0.85 -23.88 -4.82
CA LYS A 235 -1.46 -22.65 -5.33
C LYS A 235 -2.05 -21.77 -4.22
N ASP A 236 -1.89 -22.12 -2.95
CA ASP A 236 -2.50 -21.42 -1.80
C ASP A 236 -1.47 -20.64 -0.99
N ASP A 237 -0.37 -20.28 -1.64
CA ASP A 237 0.72 -19.58 -0.98
C ASP A 237 0.33 -18.14 -0.60
N VAL A 238 0.88 -17.68 0.52
CA VAL A 238 0.70 -16.33 1.06
C VAL A 238 2.05 -15.64 1.17
N MET A 239 2.06 -14.34 0.91
CA MET A 239 3.25 -13.53 1.08
C MET A 239 3.49 -13.26 2.57
N THR A 240 4.22 -14.16 3.24
CA THR A 240 4.63 -14.00 4.64
C THR A 240 5.69 -12.91 4.80
N PHE A 241 5.82 -12.37 6.02
CA PHE A 241 6.86 -11.40 6.35
C PHE A 241 8.26 -11.92 5.96
N ASP A 242 8.58 -13.15 6.35
CA ASP A 242 9.88 -13.77 6.06
C ASP A 242 10.18 -13.91 4.56
N LYS A 243 9.17 -14.27 3.76
CA LYS A 243 9.33 -14.33 2.29
C LYS A 243 9.63 -12.95 1.74
N LYS A 244 8.92 -11.95 2.23
CA LYS A 244 8.96 -10.58 1.71
C LYS A 244 10.20 -9.79 2.12
N TRP A 245 10.67 -9.95 3.36
CA TRP A 245 11.72 -9.10 3.93
C TRP A 245 13.04 -9.84 4.16
N ARG A 246 13.01 -11.15 4.41
CA ARG A 246 14.21 -11.94 4.70
C ARG A 246 14.67 -12.80 3.53
N ASN A 247 13.74 -13.25 2.69
CA ASN A 247 14.00 -14.20 1.59
C ASN A 247 13.48 -13.69 0.23
N TRP A 248 13.44 -12.37 0.05
CA TRP A 248 12.83 -11.72 -1.11
C TRP A 248 13.47 -12.15 -2.45
N GLN A 249 14.74 -12.57 -2.41
CA GLN A 249 15.49 -13.03 -3.59
C GLN A 249 14.86 -14.28 -4.24
N ASN A 250 14.01 -15.00 -3.49
CA ASN A 250 13.33 -16.20 -3.98
C ASN A 250 11.96 -15.89 -4.62
N ILE A 251 11.55 -14.63 -4.66
CA ILE A 251 10.27 -14.22 -5.25
C ILE A 251 10.46 -13.95 -6.75
N GLY A 252 9.81 -14.75 -7.58
CA GLY A 252 9.69 -14.51 -9.01
C GLY A 252 8.50 -13.62 -9.35
N TYR A 253 8.62 -12.86 -10.44
CA TYR A 253 7.53 -12.05 -10.97
C TYR A 253 7.29 -12.37 -12.44
N GLU A 254 6.04 -12.57 -12.82
CA GLU A 254 5.65 -12.75 -14.22
C GLU A 254 4.51 -11.81 -14.58
N LYS A 255 4.54 -11.30 -15.81
CA LYS A 255 3.43 -10.48 -16.32
C LYS A 255 2.15 -11.30 -16.26
N PHE A 256 1.11 -10.70 -15.71
CA PHE A 256 -0.21 -11.31 -15.60
C PHE A 256 -1.27 -10.40 -16.24
N ASP A 257 -2.25 -11.01 -16.89
CA ASP A 257 -3.40 -10.30 -17.44
C ASP A 257 -4.64 -11.21 -17.32
N ALA A 258 -5.77 -10.60 -17.00
CA ALA A 258 -7.05 -11.29 -16.91
C ALA A 258 -8.18 -10.36 -17.37
N PRO A 259 -9.16 -10.86 -18.15
CA PRO A 259 -10.30 -10.06 -18.60
C PRO A 259 -10.98 -9.31 -17.45
N GLY A 260 -11.12 -8.00 -17.59
CA GLY A 260 -11.79 -7.15 -16.61
C GLY A 260 -10.97 -6.78 -15.37
N LEU A 261 -9.81 -7.40 -15.11
CA LEU A 261 -9.00 -7.09 -13.92
C LEU A 261 -8.54 -5.63 -13.92
N ARG A 262 -8.01 -5.14 -15.05
CA ARG A 262 -7.56 -3.76 -15.21
C ARG A 262 -8.64 -2.74 -14.86
N GLU A 263 -9.88 -2.97 -15.28
CA GLU A 263 -10.98 -2.04 -15.02
C GLU A 263 -11.42 -2.07 -13.55
N HIS A 264 -11.40 -3.23 -12.90
CA HIS A 264 -11.63 -3.30 -11.46
C HIS A 264 -10.51 -2.63 -10.66
N VAL A 265 -9.25 -2.77 -11.08
CA VAL A 265 -8.10 -2.10 -10.45
C VAL A 265 -8.22 -0.57 -10.54
N LYS A 266 -8.54 -0.03 -11.73
CA LYS A 266 -8.81 1.41 -11.88
C LYS A 266 -9.97 1.86 -11.00
N LYS A 267 -11.07 1.11 -11.00
CA LYS A 267 -12.23 1.42 -10.16
C LYS A 267 -11.85 1.45 -8.67
N ALA A 268 -11.05 0.49 -8.21
CA ALA A 268 -10.56 0.47 -6.84
C ALA A 268 -9.66 1.67 -6.52
N PHE A 269 -8.75 2.02 -7.44
CA PHE A 269 -7.91 3.22 -7.33
C PHE A 269 -8.75 4.49 -7.14
N ASP A 270 -9.76 4.69 -7.98
CA ASP A 270 -10.64 5.87 -7.94
C ASP A 270 -11.52 5.91 -6.68
N VAL A 271 -12.11 4.76 -6.32
CA VAL A 271 -13.00 4.62 -5.15
C VAL A 271 -12.23 4.91 -3.87
N LEU A 272 -10.99 4.45 -3.77
CA LEU A 272 -10.12 4.66 -2.61
C LEU A 272 -9.44 6.03 -2.60
N LYS A 273 -9.74 6.92 -3.55
CA LYS A 273 -9.17 8.28 -3.64
C LYS A 273 -7.64 8.27 -3.70
N MET A 274 -7.06 7.27 -4.36
CA MET A 274 -5.64 7.24 -4.68
C MET A 274 -5.33 8.28 -5.76
N SER A 275 -4.07 8.72 -5.83
CA SER A 275 -3.58 9.62 -6.87
C SER A 275 -2.16 9.24 -7.25
N ASP A 276 -1.79 9.54 -8.49
CA ASP A 276 -0.46 9.41 -9.11
C ASP A 276 0.06 7.97 -9.26
N TYR A 277 0.13 7.24 -8.16
CA TYR A 277 0.53 5.84 -8.17
C TYR A 277 -0.06 5.08 -7.00
N ALA A 278 -0.29 3.79 -7.24
CA ALA A 278 -0.62 2.85 -6.18
C ALA A 278 -0.22 1.45 -6.59
N ARG A 279 -0.13 0.57 -5.60
CA ARG A 279 -0.10 -0.86 -5.79
C ARG A 279 -1.35 -1.47 -5.19
N ILE A 280 -2.04 -2.30 -5.94
CA ILE A 280 -3.27 -2.96 -5.49
C ILE A 280 -3.05 -4.47 -5.57
N ASP A 281 -3.15 -5.15 -4.42
CA ASP A 281 -2.96 -6.58 -4.30
C ASP A 281 -4.32 -7.29 -4.40
N VAL A 282 -4.38 -8.30 -5.26
CA VAL A 282 -5.61 -9.02 -5.63
C VAL A 282 -5.35 -10.51 -5.56
N ARG A 283 -6.22 -11.25 -4.87
CA ARG A 283 -6.26 -12.72 -4.97
C ARG A 283 -7.26 -13.15 -6.03
N ILE A 284 -6.88 -14.17 -6.78
CA ILE A 284 -7.69 -14.74 -7.85
C ILE A 284 -7.90 -16.21 -7.54
N ASP A 285 -9.15 -16.59 -7.32
CA ASP A 285 -9.46 -17.97 -6.96
C ASP A 285 -9.42 -18.92 -8.16
N HIS A 286 -9.62 -20.22 -7.89
CA HIS A 286 -9.63 -21.25 -8.93
C HIS A 286 -10.77 -21.09 -9.97
N ALA A 287 -11.81 -20.33 -9.65
CA ALA A 287 -12.89 -19.99 -10.59
C ALA A 287 -12.60 -18.71 -11.39
N GLY A 288 -11.46 -18.05 -11.16
CA GLY A 288 -11.09 -16.79 -11.80
C GLY A 288 -11.75 -15.56 -11.20
N ARG A 289 -12.35 -15.65 -10.00
CA ARG A 289 -12.97 -14.52 -9.32
C ARG A 289 -11.89 -13.69 -8.61
N PHE A 290 -11.98 -12.37 -8.76
CA PHE A 290 -11.06 -11.43 -8.14
C PHE A 290 -11.51 -11.09 -6.72
N TYR A 291 -10.56 -10.88 -5.82
CA TYR A 291 -10.78 -10.40 -4.46
C TYR A 291 -9.68 -9.40 -4.13
N PHE A 292 -10.06 -8.14 -3.95
CA PHE A 292 -9.14 -7.06 -3.65
C PHE A 292 -8.78 -7.12 -2.16
N ILE A 293 -7.50 -7.34 -1.84
CA ILE A 293 -7.09 -7.71 -0.48
C ILE A 293 -6.28 -6.64 0.25
N ASP A 294 -5.52 -5.82 -0.47
CA ASP A 294 -4.71 -4.75 0.10
C ASP A 294 -4.42 -3.67 -0.95
N ARG A 295 -3.98 -2.51 -0.48
CA ARG A 295 -3.51 -1.40 -1.30
C ARG A 295 -2.25 -0.78 -0.68
N ARG A 296 -1.41 -0.17 -1.50
CA ARG A 296 -0.34 0.73 -1.07
C ARG A 296 -0.32 1.97 -1.96
N ASP A 297 -0.07 3.13 -1.38
CA ASP A 297 0.08 4.44 -2.06
C ASP A 297 1.54 4.77 -2.41
N ARG A 298 2.44 3.79 -2.33
CA ARG A 298 3.84 3.87 -2.79
C ARG A 298 4.34 2.54 -3.32
N TYR A 299 5.33 2.59 -4.21
CA TYR A 299 6.16 1.43 -4.53
C TYR A 299 7.09 1.19 -3.34
N GLY A 300 7.18 -0.05 -2.85
CA GLY A 300 7.92 -0.34 -1.62
C GLY A 300 9.42 -0.12 -1.73
N HIS A 301 10.10 -0.21 -0.59
CA HIS A 301 11.55 -0.24 -0.50
C HIS A 301 12.13 -1.38 -1.34
N ARG A 302 13.33 -1.15 -1.89
CA ARG A 302 14.36 -1.97 -2.59
C ARG A 302 14.05 -3.37 -3.15
N TYR A 303 13.08 -4.09 -2.62
CA TYR A 303 12.76 -5.51 -2.84
C TYR A 303 11.29 -5.75 -3.27
N GLU A 304 10.50 -4.69 -3.50
CA GLU A 304 9.08 -4.73 -3.88
C GLU A 304 8.75 -4.21 -5.29
#